data_AF-A0A536XG16-F1
#
_entry.id   AF-A0A536XG16-F1
#
_cell.length_a   1.000
_cell.length_b   1.000
_cell.length_c   1.000
_cell.angle_alpha   90.00
_cell.angle_beta   90.00
_cell.angle_gamma   90.00
#
_symmetry.space_group_name_H-M   'P 1'
#
loop_
_entity.id
_entity.type
_entity.pdbx_description
1 polymer ?
#
loop_
_entity_poly.entity_id
_entity_poly.type
_entity_poly.pdbx_seq_one_letter_code
_entity_poly.pdbx_strand_id
1 'polypeptide(L)'
;MTTRLFTVSYSRPRRCSGPLGPYIGAYAAVLQQEGYSHEGARNQLLLIADLSKWLQRRRLTAADLSVQNVERYLWDCARHRPSERGNRSALRKLVGLLHSQGIGCAEVAREPQSAQERIEQGFRQYLIEERALSPATLLNYLPFVHTLLSERFRAGLIGLDRLDVADIIGFVRRHAYELSPGRAKLMTTALRSFLRYLLHRGEIDADLAACVPCVPRWSLSDIPKFLPPGQVQQILERCDRHTASGIRDYAILLLLARLGLRACEVVSLDLDDIDWHEGRLFLCGKGRRWAQLPLQQEVGEALARYLQRARPRCASRRVFVRARAPRQGFANSSAICCVVDRALARAGIDSIRRGSHLFRHTLATDMLRQGASLSEIGQVLRHRHPSTTMIYAKVDVGALRLLALPWPGGGR
;
A
#
# COMPACT_ATOMS: atom_id res chain seq x y z
N MET A 1 1.08 30.21 -21.10
CA MET A 1 0.94 31.45 -20.30
C MET A 1 1.05 31.25 -18.78
N THR A 2 1.08 30.03 -18.24
CA THR A 2 1.17 29.74 -16.80
C THR A 2 2.59 29.71 -16.23
N THR A 3 3.64 29.68 -17.07
CA THR A 3 5.05 29.66 -16.63
C THR A 3 5.45 30.97 -15.95
N ARG A 4 4.89 32.12 -16.35
CA ARG A 4 5.22 33.44 -15.80
C ARG A 4 4.57 33.74 -14.44
N LEU A 5 3.47 33.08 -14.08
CA LEU A 5 2.73 33.42 -12.85
C LEU A 5 3.38 32.87 -11.57
N PHE A 6 4.11 31.76 -11.65
CA PHE A 6 4.90 31.27 -10.51
C PHE A 6 6.24 31.99 -10.35
N THR A 7 6.85 32.47 -11.44
CA THR A 7 8.13 33.19 -11.39
C THR A 7 7.97 34.65 -10.95
N VAL A 8 6.90 35.33 -11.36
CA VAL A 8 6.76 36.80 -11.17
C VAL A 8 6.36 37.20 -9.74
N SER A 9 5.69 36.33 -8.97
CA SER A 9 5.30 36.66 -7.58
C SER A 9 6.32 36.23 -6.52
N TYR A 10 7.27 35.35 -6.87
CA TYR A 10 8.30 34.84 -5.95
C TYR A 10 9.70 35.41 -6.23
N SER A 11 9.87 36.14 -7.32
CA SER A 11 11.04 36.97 -7.66
C SER A 11 11.08 38.29 -6.88
N ARG A 12 10.77 38.25 -5.57
CA ARG A 12 11.28 39.28 -4.65
C ARG A 12 12.58 38.75 -4.04
N PRO A 13 13.76 39.21 -4.50
CA PRO A 13 15.07 38.69 -4.11
C PRO A 13 15.40 38.84 -2.61
N ARG A 14 14.52 39.45 -1.80
CA ARG A 14 14.77 39.72 -0.37
C ARG A 14 14.28 38.66 0.61
N ARG A 15 13.49 37.65 0.21
CA ARG A 15 12.99 36.60 1.15
C ARG A 15 13.74 35.26 1.08
N CYS A 16 14.62 35.08 0.10
CA CYS A 16 15.30 33.81 -0.15
C CYS A 16 16.84 33.96 -0.21
N SER A 17 17.43 34.81 0.63
CA SER A 17 18.87 34.79 0.85
C SER A 17 19.22 33.57 1.71
N GLY A 18 19.93 32.59 1.16
CA GLY A 18 20.36 31.41 1.89
C GLY A 18 20.78 30.26 0.97
N PRO A 19 21.32 29.17 1.54
CA PRO A 19 21.92 28.07 0.78
C PRO A 19 20.95 27.37 -0.20
N LEU A 20 19.64 27.45 0.02
CA LEU A 20 18.63 26.84 -0.86
C LEU A 20 18.06 27.78 -1.93
N GLY A 21 18.46 29.06 -1.94
CA GLY A 21 17.94 30.09 -2.86
C GLY A 21 17.94 29.70 -4.35
N PRO A 22 19.06 29.15 -4.90
CA PRO A 22 19.14 28.75 -6.30
C PRO A 22 18.14 27.65 -6.71
N TYR A 23 17.71 26.80 -5.77
CA TYR A 23 16.89 25.61 -6.06
C TYR A 23 15.39 25.86 -5.96
N ILE A 24 14.99 27.01 -5.43
CA ILE A 24 13.58 27.37 -5.23
C ILE A 24 12.82 27.43 -6.56
N GLY A 25 13.45 27.95 -7.62
CA GLY A 25 12.85 28.01 -8.95
C GLY A 25 12.56 26.62 -9.52
N ALA A 26 13.54 25.71 -9.42
CA ALA A 26 13.38 24.32 -9.83
C ALA A 26 12.30 23.60 -9.01
N TYR A 27 12.29 23.80 -7.69
CA TYR A 27 11.27 23.20 -6.81
C TYR A 27 9.86 23.72 -7.12
N ALA A 28 9.71 25.03 -7.40
CA ALA A 28 8.44 25.59 -7.81
C ALA A 28 7.93 24.98 -9.14
N ALA A 29 8.83 24.72 -10.10
CA ALA A 29 8.48 24.03 -11.34
C ALA A 29 7.98 22.60 -11.08
N VAL A 30 8.63 21.86 -10.17
CA VAL A 30 8.16 20.52 -9.75
C VAL A 30 6.78 20.58 -9.13
N LEU A 31 6.52 21.54 -8.24
CA LEU A 31 5.19 21.70 -7.62
C LEU A 31 4.10 21.98 -8.66
N GLN A 32 4.42 22.77 -9.69
CA GLN A 32 3.51 23.05 -10.78
C GLN A 32 3.22 21.80 -11.62
N GLN A 33 4.25 21.04 -11.98
CA GLN A 33 4.11 19.78 -12.72
C GLN A 33 3.29 18.73 -11.95
N GLU A 34 3.50 18.63 -10.64
CA GLU A 34 2.74 17.75 -9.75
C GLU A 34 1.32 18.25 -9.45
N GLY A 35 0.97 19.45 -9.92
CA GLY A 35 -0.37 20.02 -9.86
C GLY A 35 -0.80 20.52 -8.48
N TYR A 36 0.15 21.03 -7.68
CA TYR A 36 -0.14 21.73 -6.42
C TYR A 36 -0.98 22.99 -6.66
N SER A 37 -1.87 23.31 -5.71
CA SER A 37 -2.56 24.60 -5.71
C SER A 37 -1.57 25.72 -5.42
N HIS A 38 -1.90 26.96 -5.80
CA HIS A 38 -1.04 28.12 -5.55
C HIS A 38 -0.73 28.30 -4.06
N GLU A 39 -1.74 28.13 -3.20
CA GLU A 39 -1.57 28.17 -1.74
C GLU A 39 -0.72 27.01 -1.21
N GLY A 40 -0.95 25.79 -1.69
CA GLY A 40 -0.16 24.62 -1.29
C GLY A 40 1.31 24.74 -1.70
N ALA A 41 1.56 25.29 -2.90
CA ALA A 41 2.91 25.60 -3.37
C ALA A 41 3.54 26.69 -2.49
N ARG A 42 2.81 27.77 -2.20
CA ARG A 42 3.26 28.85 -1.31
C ARG A 42 3.72 28.33 0.05
N ASN A 43 2.91 27.49 0.69
CA ASN A 43 3.23 26.98 2.03
C ASN A 43 4.49 26.11 2.01
N GLN A 44 4.70 25.30 0.97
CA GLN A 44 5.94 24.54 0.83
C GLN A 44 7.15 25.42 0.54
N LEU A 45 7.00 26.46 -0.27
CA LEU A 45 8.09 27.41 -0.52
C LEU A 45 8.48 28.20 0.74
N LEU A 46 7.51 28.57 1.57
CA LEU A 46 7.77 29.19 2.88
C LEU A 46 8.51 28.22 3.82
N LEU A 47 8.10 26.95 3.86
CA LEU A 47 8.80 25.92 4.63
C LEU A 47 10.26 25.77 4.20
N ILE A 48 10.53 25.82 2.89
CA ILE A 48 11.89 25.73 2.34
C ILE A 48 12.70 26.99 2.67
N ALA A 49 12.09 28.18 2.62
CA ALA A 49 12.76 29.41 3.03
C ALA A 49 13.13 29.40 4.52
N ASP A 50 12.26 28.86 5.38
CA ASP A 50 12.54 28.69 6.80
C ASP A 50 13.65 27.66 7.07
N LEU A 51 13.65 26.54 6.34
CA LEU A 51 14.77 25.58 6.35
C LEU A 51 16.09 26.23 5.90
N SER A 52 16.05 27.05 4.84
CA SER A 52 17.24 27.76 4.33
C SER A 52 17.87 28.66 5.39
N LYS A 53 17.04 29.39 6.15
CA LYS A 53 17.51 30.21 7.29
C LYS A 53 18.09 29.35 8.42
N TRP A 54 17.47 28.20 8.70
CA TRP A 54 17.98 27.27 9.72
C TRP A 54 19.35 26.70 9.33
N LEU A 55 19.55 26.33 8.06
CA LEU A 55 20.85 25.90 7.54
C LEU A 55 21.89 27.01 7.67
N GLN A 56 21.55 28.25 7.29
CA GLN A 56 22.45 29.40 7.38
C GLN A 56 22.90 29.66 8.82
N ARG A 57 21.99 29.60 9.81
CA ARG A 57 22.34 29.75 11.24
C ARG A 57 23.30 28.67 11.73
N ARG A 58 23.21 27.46 11.18
CA ARG A 58 24.07 26.33 11.51
C ARG A 58 25.30 26.22 10.61
N ARG A 59 25.53 27.19 9.71
CA ARG A 59 26.63 27.21 8.72
C ARG A 59 26.65 25.95 7.82
N LEU A 60 25.47 25.41 7.52
CA LEU A 60 25.30 24.26 6.61
C LEU A 60 24.94 24.75 5.20
N THR A 61 25.37 24.01 4.19
CA THR A 61 25.08 24.28 2.78
C THR A 61 23.94 23.39 2.26
N ALA A 62 23.51 23.60 1.01
CA ALA A 62 22.56 22.72 0.35
C ALA A 62 23.11 21.29 0.14
N ALA A 63 24.44 21.15 0.04
CA ALA A 63 25.10 19.85 -0.13
C ALA A 63 25.05 19.01 1.16
N ASP A 64 24.91 19.65 2.32
CA ASP A 64 24.83 18.98 3.62
C ASP A 64 23.39 18.51 3.95
N LEU A 65 22.43 18.73 3.04
CA LEU A 65 21.02 18.43 3.30
C LEU A 65 20.73 16.92 3.18
N SER A 66 20.72 16.23 4.31
CA SER A 66 20.35 14.81 4.40
C SER A 66 18.99 14.60 5.08
N VAL A 67 18.44 13.38 5.00
CA VAL A 67 17.22 12.97 5.73
C VAL A 67 17.38 13.23 7.24
N GLN A 68 18.57 13.04 7.80
CA GLN A 68 18.84 13.26 9.22
C GLN A 68 18.78 14.74 9.59
N ASN A 69 19.32 15.61 8.74
CA ASN A 69 19.25 17.06 8.94
C ASN A 69 17.82 17.58 8.77
N VAL A 70 17.03 16.98 7.87
CA VAL A 70 15.59 17.25 7.76
C VAL A 70 14.83 16.85 9.03
N GLU A 71 15.07 15.67 9.59
CA GLU A 71 14.40 15.25 10.84
C GLU A 71 14.82 16.13 12.02
N ARG A 72 16.10 16.55 12.08
CA ARG A 72 16.59 17.48 13.11
C ARG A 72 15.93 18.86 13.01
N TYR A 73 15.78 19.39 11.80
CA TYR A 73 15.02 20.62 11.56
C TYR A 73 13.57 20.49 12.01
N LEU A 74 12.89 19.41 11.62
CA LEU A 74 11.50 19.17 12.01
C LEU A 74 11.33 19.09 13.53
N TRP A 75 12.29 18.48 14.22
CA TRP A 75 12.30 18.40 15.68
C TRP A 75 12.53 19.77 16.35
N ASP A 76 13.47 20.57 15.85
CA ASP A 76 13.70 21.95 16.32
C ASP A 76 12.45 22.83 16.12
N CYS A 77 11.76 22.67 14.98
CA CYS A 77 10.51 23.37 14.71
C CYS A 77 9.38 22.90 15.62
N ALA A 78 9.27 21.59 15.88
CA ALA A 78 8.23 21.01 16.72
C ALA A 78 8.21 21.58 18.15
N ARG A 79 9.36 22.07 18.64
CA ARG A 79 9.49 22.75 19.94
C ARG A 79 8.80 24.12 20.00
N HIS A 80 8.58 24.76 18.86
CA HIS A 80 8.05 26.13 18.78
C HIS A 80 6.73 26.23 18.00
N ARG A 81 6.46 25.26 17.11
CA ARG A 81 5.20 25.15 16.34
C ARG A 81 4.86 23.68 16.08
N PRO A 82 3.58 23.27 16.18
CA PRO A 82 3.18 21.94 15.77
C PRO A 82 3.49 21.73 14.28
N SER A 83 4.09 20.58 13.95
CA SER A 83 4.41 20.25 12.55
C SER A 83 3.14 20.04 11.74
N GLU A 84 2.98 20.79 10.64
CA GLU A 84 1.88 20.60 9.71
C GLU A 84 1.96 19.24 8.98
N ARG A 85 0.80 18.65 8.70
CA ARG A 85 0.70 17.42 7.88
C ARG A 85 1.23 17.70 6.47
N GLY A 86 2.34 17.07 6.13
CA GLY A 86 2.94 17.13 4.79
C GLY A 86 4.31 17.78 4.74
N ASN A 87 4.76 18.45 5.81
CA ASN A 87 6.08 19.09 5.86
C ASN A 87 7.21 18.10 5.61
N ARG A 88 7.20 16.95 6.30
CA ARG A 88 8.16 15.87 6.07
C ARG A 88 8.19 15.40 4.61
N SER A 89 7.04 15.29 3.95
CA SER A 89 6.96 14.88 2.55
C SER A 89 7.49 15.95 1.60
N ALA A 90 7.24 17.23 1.90
CA ALA A 90 7.75 18.36 1.12
C ALA A 90 9.29 18.45 1.22
N LEU A 91 9.84 18.28 2.43
CA LEU A 91 11.29 18.32 2.64
C LEU A 91 12.00 17.10 2.03
N ARG A 92 11.43 15.90 2.12
CA ARG A 92 11.97 14.73 1.41
C ARG A 92 11.97 14.92 -0.10
N LYS A 93 10.95 15.60 -0.65
CA LYS A 93 10.91 15.96 -2.07
C LYS A 93 12.01 16.94 -2.44
N LEU A 94 12.26 17.94 -1.59
CA LEU A 94 13.37 18.87 -1.81
C LEU A 94 14.71 18.12 -1.85
N VAL A 95 14.97 17.22 -0.90
CA VAL A 95 16.18 16.38 -0.89
C VAL A 95 16.30 15.57 -2.19
N GLY A 96 15.20 14.92 -2.61
CA GLY A 96 15.19 14.17 -3.88
C GLY A 96 15.46 15.04 -5.11
N LEU A 97 14.94 16.28 -5.14
CA LEU A 97 15.23 17.23 -6.21
C LEU A 97 16.71 17.62 -6.24
N LEU A 98 17.30 17.95 -5.09
CA LEU A 98 18.71 18.31 -4.99
C LEU A 98 19.59 17.14 -5.48
N HIS A 99 19.29 15.91 -5.05
CA HIS A 99 20.00 14.71 -5.52
C HIS A 99 19.88 14.53 -7.04
N SER A 100 18.71 14.77 -7.62
CA SER A 100 18.52 14.69 -9.08
C SER A 100 19.31 15.74 -9.87
N GLN A 101 19.71 16.83 -9.21
CA GLN A 101 20.57 17.89 -9.78
C GLN A 101 22.05 17.70 -9.43
N GLY A 102 22.42 16.55 -8.84
CA GLY A 102 23.79 16.26 -8.43
C GLY A 102 24.25 17.04 -7.19
N ILE A 103 23.32 17.58 -6.40
CA ILE A 103 23.60 18.45 -5.26
C ILE A 103 23.17 17.76 -3.98
N GLY A 104 24.07 17.74 -3.01
CA GLY A 104 23.97 16.85 -1.86
C GLY A 104 25.11 15.86 -1.88
N CYS A 105 25.57 15.45 -0.70
CA CYS A 105 25.97 14.05 -0.60
C CYS A 105 24.77 13.27 -1.15
N ALA A 106 24.95 12.46 -2.19
CA ALA A 106 24.03 11.36 -2.41
C ALA A 106 23.73 10.77 -1.03
N GLU A 107 22.56 10.18 -0.82
CA GLU A 107 22.59 9.02 0.05
C GLU A 107 23.60 8.07 -0.61
N VAL A 108 24.91 8.28 -0.34
CA VAL A 108 25.94 7.27 -0.40
C VAL A 108 25.26 6.21 0.40
N ALA A 109 24.78 5.18 -0.30
CA ALA A 109 24.13 4.05 0.31
C ALA A 109 25.02 3.74 1.49
N ARG A 110 24.58 4.08 2.71
CA ARG A 110 25.49 4.06 3.85
C ARG A 110 25.98 2.63 3.84
N GLU A 111 27.28 2.45 3.64
CA GLU A 111 27.84 1.11 3.74
C GLU A 111 27.33 0.59 5.08
N PRO A 112 26.70 -0.60 5.10
CA PRO A 112 25.90 -0.97 6.25
C PRO A 112 26.81 -0.93 7.47
N GLN A 113 26.47 -0.03 8.39
CA GLN A 113 27.38 0.43 9.43
C GLN A 113 27.53 -0.62 10.51
N SER A 114 26.57 -1.55 10.58
CA SER A 114 26.59 -2.73 11.43
C SER A 114 26.58 -4.02 10.61
N ALA A 115 27.09 -5.11 11.22
CA ALA A 115 26.97 -6.45 10.66
C ALA A 115 25.49 -6.83 10.41
N GLN A 116 24.57 -6.34 11.25
CA GLN A 116 23.13 -6.59 11.13
C GLN A 116 22.57 -6.01 9.84
N GLU A 117 22.88 -4.74 9.57
CA GLU A 117 22.40 -4.07 8.35
C GLU A 117 22.92 -4.75 7.08
N ARG A 118 24.16 -5.28 7.09
CA ARG A 118 24.69 -6.07 5.96
C ARG A 118 23.86 -7.32 5.71
N ILE A 119 23.51 -8.05 6.76
CA ILE A 119 22.71 -9.28 6.67
C ILE A 119 21.29 -8.97 6.20
N GLU A 120 20.65 -7.94 6.76
CA GLU A 120 19.31 -7.51 6.37
C GLU A 120 19.28 -7.03 4.91
N GLN A 121 20.30 -6.30 4.45
CA GLN A 121 20.42 -5.87 3.06
C GLN A 121 20.65 -7.06 2.12
N GLY A 122 21.52 -8.01 2.48
CA GLY A 122 21.73 -9.24 1.70
C GLY A 122 20.43 -10.05 1.58
N PHE A 123 19.71 -10.23 2.69
CA PHE A 123 18.42 -10.91 2.66
C PHE A 123 17.38 -10.16 1.82
N ARG A 124 17.34 -8.82 1.93
CA ARG A 124 16.47 -7.99 1.09
C ARG A 124 16.76 -8.20 -0.39
N GLN A 125 18.04 -8.24 -0.77
CA GLN A 125 18.47 -8.44 -2.15
C GLN A 125 18.07 -9.82 -2.66
N TYR A 126 18.35 -10.88 -1.89
CA TYR A 126 17.90 -12.24 -2.18
C TYR A 126 16.38 -12.34 -2.41
N LEU A 127 15.57 -11.66 -1.58
CA LEU A 127 14.12 -11.67 -1.76
C LEU A 127 13.66 -10.98 -3.06
N ILE A 128 14.40 -9.98 -3.54
CA ILE A 128 14.07 -9.22 -4.76
C ILE A 128 14.57 -9.95 -6.00
N GLU A 129 15.86 -10.29 -6.03
CA GLU A 129 16.52 -10.77 -7.25
C GLU A 129 16.26 -12.25 -7.49
N GLU A 130 16.48 -13.08 -6.48
CA GLU A 130 16.38 -14.54 -6.63
C GLU A 130 14.94 -15.03 -6.43
N ARG A 131 14.22 -14.46 -5.45
CA ARG A 131 12.84 -14.88 -5.11
C ARG A 131 11.76 -14.08 -5.84
N ALA A 132 12.14 -13.00 -6.54
CA ALA A 132 11.23 -12.11 -7.29
C ALA A 132 9.99 -11.66 -6.47
N LEU A 133 10.16 -11.43 -5.16
CA LEU A 133 9.05 -11.07 -4.28
C LEU A 133 8.69 -9.59 -4.40
N SER A 134 7.42 -9.29 -4.13
CA SER A 134 6.94 -7.91 -4.14
C SER A 134 7.56 -7.08 -3.00
N PRO A 135 7.80 -5.77 -3.20
CA PRO A 135 8.28 -4.87 -2.15
C PRO A 135 7.40 -4.87 -0.89
N ALA A 136 6.09 -5.08 -1.05
CA ALA A 136 5.16 -5.20 0.07
C ALA A 136 5.44 -6.44 0.95
N THR A 137 5.95 -7.53 0.38
CA THR A 137 6.37 -8.72 1.14
C THR A 137 7.60 -8.40 1.98
N LEU A 138 8.57 -7.66 1.43
CA LEU A 138 9.77 -7.24 2.15
C LEU A 138 9.42 -6.39 3.38
N LEU A 139 8.54 -5.40 3.22
CA LEU A 139 8.05 -4.56 4.32
C LEU A 139 7.37 -5.36 5.44
N ASN A 140 6.89 -6.57 5.13
CA ASN A 140 6.28 -7.46 6.10
C ASN A 140 7.27 -8.45 6.73
N TYR A 141 8.32 -8.85 6.01
CA TYR A 141 9.28 -9.86 6.47
C TYR A 141 10.42 -9.25 7.26
N LEU A 142 11.02 -8.17 6.74
CA LEU A 142 12.22 -7.54 7.32
C LEU A 142 12.06 -7.13 8.79
N PRO A 143 10.91 -6.58 9.25
CA PRO A 143 10.77 -6.22 10.66
C PRO A 143 10.96 -7.41 11.61
N PHE A 144 10.50 -8.61 11.24
CA PHE A 144 10.66 -9.79 12.10
C PHE A 144 12.11 -10.28 12.14
N VAL A 145 12.82 -10.18 11.01
CA VAL A 145 14.25 -10.50 10.93
C VAL A 145 15.06 -9.51 11.76
N HIS A 146 14.74 -8.22 11.63
CA HIS A 146 15.36 -7.16 12.41
C HIS A 146 15.20 -7.40 13.92
N THR A 147 13.97 -7.67 14.39
CA THR A 147 13.72 -7.93 15.81
C THR A 147 14.46 -9.18 16.31
N LEU A 148 14.51 -10.27 15.52
CA LEU A 148 15.26 -11.48 15.88
C LEU A 148 16.75 -11.19 16.08
N LEU A 149 17.37 -10.50 15.12
CA LEU A 149 18.81 -10.19 15.17
C LEU A 149 19.12 -9.22 16.31
N SER A 150 18.31 -8.18 16.49
CA SER A 150 18.47 -7.19 17.56
C SER A 150 18.33 -7.79 18.96
N GLU A 151 17.40 -8.73 19.17
CA GLU A 151 17.23 -9.41 20.45
C GLU A 151 18.38 -10.36 20.77
N ARG A 152 18.85 -11.12 19.77
CA ARG A 152 19.85 -12.17 19.97
C ARG A 152 21.27 -11.60 20.09
N PHE A 153 21.62 -10.63 19.26
CA PHE A 153 23.02 -10.19 19.08
C PHE A 153 23.32 -8.78 19.60
N ARG A 154 22.51 -8.26 20.55
CA ARG A 154 22.63 -6.94 21.21
C ARG A 154 23.93 -6.19 20.89
N ALA A 155 23.88 -5.29 19.91
CA ALA A 155 24.95 -4.36 19.50
C ALA A 155 26.40 -4.91 19.53
N GLY A 156 26.61 -6.17 19.11
CA GLY A 156 27.92 -6.83 19.08
C GLY A 156 28.19 -7.61 17.78
N LEU A 157 29.26 -8.42 17.80
CA LEU A 157 29.61 -9.35 16.72
C LEU A 157 28.47 -10.35 16.50
N ILE A 158 27.96 -10.41 15.27
CA ILE A 158 26.91 -11.35 14.88
C ILE A 158 27.59 -12.64 14.43
N GLY A 159 27.58 -13.65 15.29
CA GLY A 159 27.91 -15.03 14.92
C GLY A 159 26.63 -15.75 14.51
N LEU A 160 26.31 -15.78 13.22
CA LEU A 160 25.13 -16.48 12.71
C LEU A 160 25.22 -17.99 12.95
N ASP A 161 26.44 -18.53 13.01
CA ASP A 161 26.78 -19.90 13.43
C ASP A 161 26.27 -20.24 14.84
N ARG A 162 26.07 -19.23 15.70
CA ARG A 162 25.58 -19.39 17.08
C ARG A 162 24.06 -19.32 17.21
N LEU A 163 23.32 -19.18 16.10
CA LEU A 163 21.87 -19.32 16.11
C LEU A 163 21.51 -20.77 16.38
N ASP A 164 20.82 -21.01 17.49
CA ASP A 164 20.35 -22.34 17.85
C ASP A 164 18.81 -22.44 17.80
N VAL A 165 18.30 -23.67 17.79
CA VAL A 165 16.89 -24.03 17.83
C VAL A 165 16.17 -23.34 19.00
N ALA A 166 16.80 -23.27 20.17
CA ALA A 166 16.23 -22.63 21.35
C ALA A 166 15.95 -21.13 21.13
N ASP A 167 16.79 -20.43 20.37
CA ASP A 167 16.61 -19.00 20.07
C ASP A 167 15.37 -18.79 19.19
N ILE A 168 15.19 -19.63 18.16
CA ILE A 168 14.08 -19.54 17.21
C ILE A 168 12.76 -19.87 17.89
N ILE A 169 12.71 -20.97 18.65
CA ILE A 169 11.50 -21.36 19.39
C ILE A 169 11.18 -20.30 20.45
N GLY A 170 12.18 -19.82 21.19
CA GLY A 170 12.02 -18.78 22.20
C GLY A 170 11.47 -17.49 21.60
N PHE A 171 12.01 -17.03 20.47
CA PHE A 171 11.53 -15.86 19.74
C PHE A 171 10.06 -16.01 19.32
N VAL A 172 9.70 -17.14 18.69
CA VAL A 172 8.32 -17.37 18.26
C VAL A 172 7.37 -17.41 19.46
N ARG A 173 7.76 -18.04 20.58
CA ARG A 173 6.93 -18.09 21.80
C ARG A 173 6.69 -16.71 22.41
N ARG A 174 7.69 -15.84 22.45
CA ARG A 174 7.54 -14.47 22.97
C ARG A 174 6.58 -13.65 22.11
N HIS A 175 6.82 -13.63 20.80
CA HIS A 175 6.11 -12.72 19.89
C HIS A 175 4.76 -13.24 19.39
N ALA A 176 4.52 -14.56 19.40
CA ALA A 176 3.28 -15.11 18.82
C ALA A 176 2.01 -14.67 19.56
N TYR A 177 2.06 -14.46 20.88
CA TYR A 177 0.90 -14.05 21.69
C TYR A 177 0.62 -12.55 21.65
N GLU A 178 1.62 -11.73 21.36
CA GLU A 178 1.47 -10.28 21.19
C GLU A 178 0.87 -9.91 19.82
N LEU A 179 0.95 -10.84 18.87
CA LEU A 179 0.53 -10.64 17.50
C LEU A 179 -0.82 -11.33 17.25
N SER A 180 -1.64 -10.73 16.38
CA SER A 180 -2.80 -11.45 15.84
C SER A 180 -2.35 -12.77 15.19
N PRO A 181 -3.16 -13.84 15.17
CA PRO A 181 -2.73 -15.14 14.66
C PRO A 181 -2.27 -15.12 13.19
N GLY A 182 -2.64 -14.08 12.44
CA GLY A 182 -2.32 -13.92 11.02
C GLY A 182 -0.95 -13.29 10.86
N ARG A 183 -0.66 -12.31 11.71
CA ARG A 183 0.65 -11.68 11.82
C ARG A 183 1.67 -12.63 12.43
N ALA A 184 1.28 -13.46 13.39
CA ALA A 184 2.14 -14.53 13.94
C ALA A 184 2.44 -15.62 12.89
N LYS A 185 1.46 -16.05 12.08
CA LYS A 185 1.73 -16.94 10.93
C LYS A 185 2.66 -16.29 9.90
N LEU A 186 2.49 -15.00 9.63
CA LEU A 186 3.37 -14.25 8.74
C LEU A 186 4.80 -14.19 9.28
N MET A 187 4.96 -13.95 10.57
CA MET A 187 6.25 -13.98 11.28
C MET A 187 6.95 -15.33 11.07
N THR A 188 6.30 -16.44 11.38
CA THR A 188 6.91 -17.77 11.17
C THR A 188 7.22 -18.07 9.70
N THR A 189 6.46 -17.50 8.76
CA THR A 189 6.78 -17.61 7.32
C THR A 189 8.03 -16.79 6.96
N ALA A 190 8.14 -15.57 7.48
CA ALA A 190 9.31 -14.72 7.29
C ALA A 190 10.57 -15.34 7.88
N LEU A 191 10.49 -15.89 9.10
CA LEU A 191 11.59 -16.59 9.78
C LEU A 191 12.08 -17.78 8.97
N ARG A 192 11.17 -18.67 8.51
CA ARG A 192 11.55 -19.79 7.64
C ARG A 192 12.24 -19.32 6.36
N SER A 193 11.76 -18.23 5.76
CA SER A 193 12.39 -17.66 4.55
C SER A 193 13.79 -17.13 4.83
N PHE A 194 14.01 -16.52 6.00
CA PHE A 194 15.30 -15.97 6.39
C PHE A 194 16.30 -17.06 6.75
N LEU A 195 15.90 -18.06 7.54
CA LEU A 195 16.78 -19.17 7.93
C LEU A 195 17.23 -19.99 6.72
N ARG A 196 16.35 -20.21 5.74
CA ARG A 196 16.73 -20.83 4.46
C ARG A 196 17.70 -20.00 3.64
N TYR A 197 17.61 -18.67 3.72
CA TYR A 197 18.57 -17.78 3.10
C TYR A 197 19.94 -17.89 3.77
N LEU A 198 19.99 -17.92 5.10
CA LEU A 198 21.25 -18.12 5.84
C LEU A 198 21.90 -19.46 5.49
N LEU A 199 21.10 -20.54 5.43
CA LEU A 199 21.57 -21.87 5.03
C LEU A 199 22.08 -21.87 3.58
N HIS A 200 21.37 -21.22 2.66
CA HIS A 200 21.79 -21.11 1.27
C HIS A 200 23.13 -20.37 1.11
N ARG A 201 23.39 -19.39 1.98
CA ARG A 201 24.65 -18.65 2.04
C ARG A 201 25.80 -19.41 2.73
N GLY A 202 25.51 -20.54 3.39
CA GLY A 202 26.47 -21.24 4.23
C GLY A 202 26.80 -20.52 5.55
N GLU A 203 25.93 -19.62 6.02
CA GLU A 203 26.11 -18.89 7.29
C GLU A 203 25.65 -19.72 8.50
N ILE A 204 24.87 -20.77 8.24
CA ILE A 204 24.47 -21.80 9.20
C ILE A 204 24.59 -23.16 8.51
N ASP A 205 24.98 -24.18 9.27
CA ASP A 205 25.16 -25.55 8.74
C ASP A 205 23.89 -26.40 8.83
N ALA A 206 22.96 -26.05 9.73
CA ALA A 206 21.75 -26.81 10.00
C ALA A 206 20.48 -26.11 9.46
N ASP A 207 19.49 -26.88 9.01
CA ASP A 207 18.19 -26.34 8.60
C ASP A 207 17.31 -25.95 9.81
N LEU A 208 17.61 -24.79 10.38
CA LEU A 208 16.82 -24.20 11.47
C LEU A 208 15.39 -23.83 11.03
N ALA A 209 15.10 -23.74 9.73
CA ALA A 209 13.75 -23.42 9.26
C ALA A 209 12.74 -24.53 9.59
N ALA A 210 13.19 -25.78 9.67
CA ALA A 210 12.36 -26.92 10.08
C ALA A 210 11.91 -26.81 11.54
N CYS A 211 12.73 -26.19 12.40
CA CYS A 211 12.45 -26.03 13.83
C CYS A 211 11.49 -24.89 14.16
N VAL A 212 11.16 -24.02 13.20
CA VAL A 212 10.24 -22.90 13.41
C VAL A 212 8.84 -23.45 13.76
N PRO A 213 8.28 -23.15 14.95
CA PRO A 213 6.98 -23.66 15.34
C PRO A 213 5.86 -23.28 14.37
N CYS A 214 4.86 -24.14 14.27
CA CYS A 214 3.63 -23.84 13.55
C CYS A 214 2.70 -23.00 14.44
N VAL A 215 2.28 -21.84 13.94
CA VAL A 215 1.21 -21.07 14.58
C VAL A 215 -0.13 -21.61 14.09
N PRO A 216 -0.98 -22.16 14.96
CA PRO A 216 -2.26 -22.72 14.55
C PRO A 216 -3.14 -21.62 13.97
N ARG A 217 -3.55 -21.84 12.71
CA ARG A 217 -4.55 -21.04 12.03
C ARG A 217 -5.36 -21.98 11.17
N TRP A 218 -6.46 -22.44 11.76
CA TRP A 218 -7.42 -23.31 11.11
C TRP A 218 -7.98 -22.63 9.86
N SER A 219 -7.85 -23.28 8.72
CA SER A 219 -8.45 -22.82 7.47
C SER A 219 -9.96 -23.00 7.56
N LEU A 220 -10.71 -22.07 6.95
CA LEU A 220 -12.18 -22.15 6.87
C LEU A 220 -12.92 -22.08 8.21
N SER A 221 -12.31 -21.55 9.28
CA SER A 221 -12.99 -21.40 10.57
C SER A 221 -14.02 -20.26 10.59
N ASP A 222 -13.77 -19.17 9.86
CA ASP A 222 -14.64 -17.98 9.89
C ASP A 222 -15.51 -17.88 8.64
N ILE A 223 -16.80 -17.60 8.80
CA ILE A 223 -17.70 -17.33 7.66
C ILE A 223 -17.24 -16.02 6.98
N PRO A 224 -17.05 -16.00 5.64
CA PRO A 224 -16.77 -14.76 4.93
C PRO A 224 -17.80 -13.70 5.28
N LYS A 225 -17.33 -12.55 5.75
CA LYS A 225 -18.18 -11.39 6.01
C LYS A 225 -18.47 -10.70 4.68
N PHE A 226 -19.74 -10.48 4.40
CA PHE A 226 -20.25 -9.84 3.18
C PHE A 226 -21.32 -8.80 3.55
N LEU A 227 -21.66 -7.93 2.59
CA LEU A 227 -22.73 -6.95 2.75
C LEU A 227 -24.09 -7.60 2.48
N PRO A 228 -25.11 -7.41 3.33
CA PRO A 228 -26.48 -7.80 3.06
C PRO A 228 -27.01 -7.27 1.71
N PRO A 229 -28.06 -7.92 1.14
CA PRO A 229 -28.71 -7.45 -0.07
C PRO A 229 -29.10 -5.96 0.01
N GLY A 230 -28.94 -5.23 -1.09
CA GLY A 230 -29.25 -3.80 -1.19
C GLY A 230 -28.20 -2.84 -0.61
N GLN A 231 -27.33 -3.28 0.30
CA GLN A 231 -26.31 -2.38 0.90
C GLN A 231 -25.26 -1.91 -0.12
N VAL A 232 -24.88 -2.74 -1.09
CA VAL A 232 -23.99 -2.31 -2.18
C VAL A 232 -24.61 -1.16 -2.96
N GLN A 233 -25.89 -1.27 -3.30
CA GLN A 233 -26.63 -0.23 -4.02
C GLN A 233 -26.70 1.06 -3.19
N GLN A 234 -27.03 0.95 -1.90
CA GLN A 234 -27.03 2.08 -0.96
C GLN A 234 -25.67 2.79 -0.91
N ILE A 235 -24.56 2.05 -0.89
CA ILE A 235 -23.21 2.65 -0.89
C ILE A 235 -22.94 3.42 -2.19
N LEU A 236 -23.32 2.83 -3.33
CA LEU A 236 -23.15 3.44 -4.65
C LEU A 236 -23.99 4.72 -4.80
N GLU A 237 -25.24 4.71 -4.34
CA GLU A 237 -26.16 5.85 -4.38
C GLU A 237 -25.72 7.02 -3.50
N ARG A 238 -25.09 6.73 -2.36
CA ARG A 238 -24.57 7.75 -1.42
C ARG A 238 -23.26 8.39 -1.87
N CYS A 239 -22.71 8.00 -3.01
CA CYS A 239 -21.55 8.67 -3.58
C CYS A 239 -21.96 9.99 -4.24
N ASP A 240 -21.36 11.09 -3.78
CA ASP A 240 -21.58 12.42 -4.37
C ASP A 240 -20.93 12.53 -5.76
N ARG A 241 -21.72 12.28 -6.81
CA ARG A 241 -21.29 12.32 -8.21
C ARG A 241 -21.20 13.75 -8.79
N HIS A 242 -21.33 14.80 -7.96
CA HIS A 242 -21.10 16.19 -8.35
C HIS A 242 -19.67 16.66 -8.05
N THR A 243 -18.94 15.95 -7.18
CA THR A 243 -17.53 16.25 -6.91
C THR A 243 -16.59 15.34 -7.71
N ALA A 244 -15.42 15.86 -8.09
CA ALA A 244 -14.41 15.05 -8.79
C ALA A 244 -13.96 13.82 -7.98
N SER A 245 -13.89 13.94 -6.65
CA SER A 245 -13.55 12.81 -5.78
C SER A 245 -14.67 11.79 -5.68
N GLY A 246 -15.93 12.21 -5.66
CA GLY A 246 -17.05 11.26 -5.59
C GLY A 246 -17.33 10.56 -6.92
N ILE A 247 -17.14 11.22 -8.08
CA ILE A 247 -17.15 10.54 -9.39
C ILE A 247 -16.07 9.45 -9.44
N ARG A 248 -14.85 9.77 -8.98
CA ARG A 248 -13.76 8.80 -8.89
C ARG A 248 -14.09 7.64 -7.95
N ASP A 249 -14.52 7.95 -6.73
CA ASP A 249 -14.80 6.96 -5.69
C ASP A 249 -15.95 6.04 -6.15
N TYR A 250 -16.98 6.56 -6.84
CA TYR A 250 -18.05 5.78 -7.46
C TYR A 250 -17.53 4.77 -8.49
N ALA A 251 -16.69 5.21 -9.44
CA ALA A 251 -16.11 4.32 -10.44
C ALA A 251 -15.23 3.21 -9.80
N ILE A 252 -14.46 3.55 -8.75
CA ILE A 252 -13.68 2.57 -7.98
C ILE A 252 -14.61 1.54 -7.33
N LEU A 253 -15.66 1.98 -6.64
CA LEU A 253 -16.58 1.09 -5.94
C LEU A 253 -17.33 0.18 -6.92
N LEU A 254 -17.67 0.69 -8.10
CA LEU A 254 -18.35 -0.08 -9.13
C LEU A 254 -17.46 -1.20 -9.70
N LEU A 255 -16.17 -0.94 -9.92
CA LEU A 255 -15.19 -1.99 -10.29
C LEU A 255 -15.08 -3.09 -9.21
N LEU A 256 -15.10 -2.70 -7.93
CA LEU A 256 -15.06 -3.65 -6.82
C LEU A 256 -16.36 -4.48 -6.75
N ALA A 257 -17.51 -3.82 -6.90
CA ALA A 257 -18.83 -4.43 -6.75
C ALA A 257 -19.22 -5.34 -7.91
N ARG A 258 -19.00 -4.90 -9.16
CA ARG A 258 -19.47 -5.58 -10.36
C ARG A 258 -18.48 -6.59 -10.92
N LEU A 259 -17.18 -6.26 -10.91
CA LEU A 259 -16.12 -7.10 -11.49
C LEU A 259 -15.27 -7.83 -10.44
N GLY A 260 -15.55 -7.59 -9.15
CA GLY A 260 -14.84 -8.24 -8.04
C GLY A 260 -13.34 -7.92 -8.01
N LEU A 261 -12.90 -6.77 -8.54
CA LEU A 261 -11.48 -6.44 -8.65
C LEU A 261 -10.82 -6.39 -7.27
N ARG A 262 -9.54 -6.81 -7.20
CA ARG A 262 -8.73 -6.59 -5.99
C ARG A 262 -8.32 -5.12 -5.92
N ALA A 263 -8.16 -4.56 -4.72
CA ALA A 263 -7.67 -3.19 -4.58
C ALA A 263 -6.31 -2.96 -5.26
N CYS A 264 -5.42 -3.95 -5.30
CA CYS A 264 -4.16 -3.82 -6.02
C CYS A 264 -4.37 -3.73 -7.55
N GLU A 265 -5.32 -4.49 -8.10
CA GLU A 265 -5.68 -4.46 -9.53
C GLU A 265 -6.26 -3.09 -9.91
N VAL A 266 -7.11 -2.51 -9.06
CA VAL A 266 -7.65 -1.16 -9.25
C VAL A 266 -6.55 -0.09 -9.21
N VAL A 267 -5.60 -0.21 -8.27
CA VAL A 267 -4.48 0.74 -8.15
C VAL A 267 -3.52 0.64 -9.32
N SER A 268 -3.32 -0.56 -9.86
CA SER A 268 -2.42 -0.79 -10.99
C SER A 268 -3.07 -0.58 -12.36
N LEU A 269 -4.38 -0.33 -12.45
CA LEU A 269 -5.03 -0.13 -13.75
C LEU A 269 -4.48 1.11 -14.46
N ASP A 270 -3.91 0.92 -15.65
CA ASP A 270 -3.42 1.97 -16.54
C ASP A 270 -4.44 2.26 -17.65
N LEU A 271 -4.33 3.43 -18.29
CA LEU A 271 -5.24 3.85 -19.35
C LEU A 271 -5.20 2.89 -20.57
N ASP A 272 -4.05 2.28 -20.81
CA ASP A 272 -3.82 1.32 -21.91
C ASP A 272 -4.45 -0.06 -21.64
N ASP A 273 -4.84 -0.32 -20.40
CA ASP A 273 -5.48 -1.57 -20.01
C ASP A 273 -6.98 -1.60 -20.37
N ILE A 274 -7.53 -0.50 -20.89
CA ILE A 274 -8.95 -0.38 -21.25
C ILE A 274 -9.08 -0.36 -22.77
N ASP A 275 -9.66 -1.42 -23.32
CA ASP A 275 -10.09 -1.46 -24.71
C ASP A 275 -11.56 -1.03 -24.79
N TRP A 276 -11.75 0.22 -25.23
CA TRP A 276 -13.08 0.81 -25.41
C TRP A 276 -13.80 0.29 -26.65
N HIS A 277 -13.06 -0.18 -27.66
CA HIS A 277 -13.65 -0.66 -28.91
C HIS A 277 -14.23 -2.06 -28.72
N GLU A 278 -13.46 -2.95 -28.10
CA GLU A 278 -13.92 -4.31 -27.82
C GLU A 278 -14.66 -4.45 -26.48
N GLY A 279 -14.71 -3.40 -25.67
CA GLY A 279 -15.34 -3.43 -24.35
C GLY A 279 -14.64 -4.40 -23.41
N ARG A 280 -13.31 -4.30 -23.29
CA ARG A 280 -12.48 -5.22 -22.48
C ARG A 280 -11.59 -4.47 -21.51
N LEU A 281 -11.33 -5.11 -20.37
CA LEU A 281 -10.38 -4.67 -19.35
C LEU A 281 -9.28 -5.72 -19.19
N PHE A 282 -8.03 -5.30 -19.34
CA PHE A 282 -6.85 -6.11 -19.07
C PHE A 282 -6.35 -5.84 -17.64
N LEU A 283 -6.03 -6.91 -16.91
CA LEU A 283 -5.65 -6.81 -15.51
C LEU A 283 -4.37 -7.58 -15.25
N CYS A 284 -3.39 -6.95 -14.62
CA CYS A 284 -2.22 -7.61 -14.09
C CYS A 284 -2.44 -7.99 -12.62
N GLY A 285 -2.71 -9.26 -12.37
CA GLY A 285 -2.96 -9.81 -11.04
C GLY A 285 -1.69 -10.23 -10.27
N LYS A 286 -1.89 -10.75 -9.06
CA LYS A 286 -0.81 -11.28 -8.20
C LYS A 286 0.01 -12.34 -8.96
N GLY A 287 1.33 -12.15 -8.99
CA GLY A 287 2.24 -13.04 -9.71
C GLY A 287 2.42 -12.69 -11.20
N ARG A 288 2.17 -11.43 -11.59
CA ARG A 288 2.32 -10.91 -12.97
C ARG A 288 1.47 -11.66 -14.01
N ARG A 289 0.29 -12.14 -13.61
CA ARG A 289 -0.62 -12.85 -14.50
C ARG A 289 -1.63 -11.89 -15.10
N TRP A 290 -1.80 -11.99 -16.41
CA TRP A 290 -2.80 -11.21 -17.13
C TRP A 290 -4.14 -11.93 -17.11
N ALA A 291 -5.20 -11.16 -16.90
CA ALA A 291 -6.57 -11.62 -17.05
C ALA A 291 -7.35 -10.57 -17.83
N GLN A 292 -8.30 -11.02 -18.62
CA GLN A 292 -9.19 -10.14 -19.37
C GLN A 292 -10.60 -10.27 -18.79
N LEU A 293 -11.31 -9.15 -18.66
CA LEU A 293 -12.71 -9.10 -18.25
C LEU A 293 -13.53 -8.28 -19.24
N PRO A 294 -14.82 -8.60 -19.41
CA PRO A 294 -15.73 -7.71 -20.11
C PRO A 294 -15.91 -6.40 -19.34
N LEU A 295 -15.85 -5.28 -20.06
CA LEU A 295 -16.19 -3.97 -19.55
C LEU A 295 -17.71 -3.82 -19.62
N GLN A 296 -18.39 -4.14 -18.52
CA GLN A 296 -19.83 -3.92 -18.41
C GLN A 296 -20.19 -2.45 -18.65
N GLN A 297 -21.32 -2.19 -19.32
CA GLN A 297 -21.73 -0.85 -19.72
C GLN A 297 -21.71 0.15 -18.54
N GLU A 298 -22.33 -0.20 -17.42
CA GLU A 298 -22.37 0.66 -16.21
C GLU A 298 -20.96 1.03 -15.72
N VAL A 299 -20.02 0.07 -15.78
CA VAL A 299 -18.62 0.26 -15.40
C VAL A 299 -17.90 1.16 -16.40
N GLY A 300 -18.10 0.91 -17.69
CA GLY A 300 -17.54 1.72 -18.78
C GLY A 300 -17.99 3.18 -18.69
N GLU A 301 -19.28 3.42 -18.49
CA GLU A 301 -19.85 4.77 -18.33
C GLU A 301 -19.27 5.50 -17.11
N ALA A 302 -19.16 4.81 -15.96
CA ALA A 302 -18.57 5.38 -14.75
C ALA A 302 -17.09 5.75 -14.96
N LEU A 303 -16.33 4.88 -15.62
CA LEU A 303 -14.93 5.13 -15.97
C LEU A 303 -14.79 6.30 -16.94
N ALA A 304 -15.56 6.31 -18.03
CA ALA A 304 -15.55 7.39 -19.02
C ALA A 304 -15.90 8.74 -18.38
N ARG A 305 -16.94 8.79 -17.54
CA ARG A 305 -17.33 9.98 -16.79
C ARG A 305 -16.19 10.48 -15.90
N TYR A 306 -15.51 9.58 -15.19
CA TYR A 306 -14.35 9.95 -14.38
C TYR A 306 -13.22 10.51 -15.25
N LEU A 307 -12.81 9.78 -16.29
CA LEU A 307 -11.69 10.16 -17.17
C LEU A 307 -11.92 11.51 -17.87
N GLN A 308 -13.14 11.78 -18.31
CA GLN A 308 -13.48 12.99 -19.05
C GLN A 308 -13.73 14.21 -18.15
N ARG A 309 -14.43 14.01 -17.01
CA ARG A 309 -14.97 15.14 -16.22
C ARG A 309 -14.27 15.39 -14.90
N ALA A 310 -13.60 14.40 -14.33
CA ALA A 310 -13.13 14.46 -12.94
C ALA A 310 -11.64 14.13 -12.76
N ARG A 311 -11.04 13.37 -13.67
CA ARG A 311 -9.62 13.00 -13.60
C ARG A 311 -8.74 14.23 -13.78
N PRO A 312 -7.95 14.62 -12.77
CA PRO A 312 -7.01 15.72 -12.91
C PRO A 312 -5.99 15.44 -14.03
N ARG A 313 -5.68 16.48 -14.83
CA ARG A 313 -4.56 16.42 -15.78
C ARG A 313 -3.25 16.18 -15.02
N CYS A 314 -2.51 15.15 -15.42
CA CYS A 314 -1.22 14.75 -14.86
C CYS A 314 -0.48 13.82 -15.84
N ALA A 315 0.82 13.64 -15.63
CA ALA A 315 1.67 12.78 -16.46
C ALA A 315 1.46 11.26 -16.22
N SER A 316 0.84 10.89 -15.10
CA SER A 316 0.58 9.49 -14.76
C SER A 316 -0.36 8.84 -15.78
N ARG A 317 -0.04 7.63 -16.23
CA ARG A 317 -0.93 6.79 -17.06
C ARG A 317 -1.92 5.94 -16.26
N ARG A 318 -1.81 5.91 -14.92
CA ARG A 318 -2.78 5.25 -14.05
C ARG A 318 -4.18 5.81 -14.27
N VAL A 319 -5.19 4.95 -14.37
CA VAL A 319 -6.59 5.36 -14.48
C VAL A 319 -6.94 6.25 -13.29
N PHE A 320 -6.80 5.71 -12.08
CA PHE A 320 -7.14 6.42 -10.85
C PHE A 320 -5.95 7.18 -10.26
N VAL A 321 -6.17 8.48 -10.06
CA VAL A 321 -5.16 9.37 -9.49
C VAL A 321 -5.67 10.09 -8.25
N ARG A 322 -4.71 10.62 -7.48
CA ARG A 322 -4.99 11.43 -6.29
C ARG A 322 -5.72 12.72 -6.69
N ALA A 323 -6.74 13.07 -5.92
CA ALA A 323 -7.50 14.31 -6.10
C ALA A 323 -6.70 15.55 -5.65
N ARG A 324 -5.76 15.37 -4.72
CA ARG A 324 -4.83 16.39 -4.23
C ARG A 324 -3.42 16.08 -4.70
N ALA A 325 -2.63 17.12 -4.87
CA ALA A 325 -1.23 17.00 -5.28
C ALA A 325 -0.38 16.19 -4.26
N PRO A 326 0.66 15.48 -4.71
CA PRO A 326 1.04 15.29 -6.11
C PRO A 326 0.00 14.47 -6.88
N ARG A 327 -0.39 14.95 -8.06
CA ARG A 327 -1.39 14.33 -8.93
C ARG A 327 -0.75 13.14 -9.65
N GLN A 328 -0.72 12.01 -8.98
CA GLN A 328 -0.19 10.75 -9.47
C GLN A 328 -1.11 9.60 -9.09
N GLY A 329 -0.83 8.41 -9.61
CA GLY A 329 -1.49 7.18 -9.18
C GLY A 329 -1.44 6.96 -7.67
N PHE A 330 -2.33 6.12 -7.15
CA PHE A 330 -2.27 5.74 -5.74
C PHE A 330 -0.99 4.98 -5.43
N ALA A 331 -0.40 5.24 -4.26
CA ALA A 331 0.85 4.60 -3.86
C ALA A 331 0.68 3.10 -3.58
N ASN A 332 -0.47 2.69 -3.04
CA ASN A 332 -0.77 1.31 -2.71
C ASN A 332 -2.29 1.08 -2.54
N SER A 333 -2.67 -0.19 -2.40
CA SER A 333 -4.06 -0.65 -2.23
C SER A 333 -4.76 -0.08 -0.99
N SER A 334 -4.04 0.43 0.01
CA SER A 334 -4.67 1.02 1.20
C SER A 334 -5.49 2.26 0.84
N ALA A 335 -5.14 2.98 -0.22
CA ALA A 335 -5.95 4.10 -0.71
C ALA A 335 -7.37 3.67 -1.10
N ILE A 336 -7.51 2.48 -1.71
CA ILE A 336 -8.81 1.91 -2.08
C ILE A 336 -9.57 1.46 -0.84
N CYS A 337 -8.88 0.89 0.16
CA CYS A 337 -9.52 0.60 1.45
C CYS A 337 -10.05 1.87 2.11
N CYS A 338 -9.29 2.97 2.11
CA CYS A 338 -9.79 4.26 2.61
C CYS A 338 -10.95 4.83 1.79
N VAL A 339 -11.05 4.54 0.49
CA VAL A 339 -12.24 4.89 -0.32
C VAL A 339 -13.45 4.09 0.14
N VAL A 340 -13.29 2.77 0.29
CA VAL A 340 -14.34 1.85 0.78
C VAL A 340 -14.81 2.25 2.17
N ASP A 341 -13.90 2.49 3.11
CA ASP A 341 -14.25 2.81 4.50
C ASP A 341 -15.01 4.14 4.59
N ARG A 342 -14.61 5.15 3.81
CA ARG A 342 -15.36 6.41 3.71
C ARG A 342 -16.72 6.21 3.08
N ALA A 343 -16.85 5.32 2.10
CA ALA A 343 -18.12 5.03 1.45
C ALA A 343 -19.09 4.31 2.40
N LEU A 344 -18.61 3.33 3.17
CA LEU A 344 -19.38 2.65 4.22
C LEU A 344 -19.86 3.65 5.29
N ALA A 345 -18.97 4.52 5.77
CA ALA A 345 -19.31 5.55 6.74
C ALA A 345 -20.38 6.51 6.22
N ARG A 346 -20.25 6.99 4.97
CA ARG A 346 -21.27 7.85 4.33
C ARG A 346 -22.62 7.15 4.17
N ALA A 347 -22.63 5.84 3.99
CA ALA A 347 -23.85 5.05 3.87
C ALA A 347 -24.48 4.69 5.22
N GLY A 348 -23.82 4.98 6.35
CA GLY A 348 -24.28 4.60 7.68
C GLY A 348 -24.19 3.09 7.94
N ILE A 349 -23.33 2.38 7.21
CA ILE A 349 -23.19 0.93 7.32
C ILE A 349 -22.05 0.62 8.26
N ASP A 350 -22.38 0.09 9.44
CA ASP A 350 -21.38 -0.49 10.32
C ASP A 350 -21.10 -1.94 9.89
N SER A 351 -19.86 -2.19 9.44
CA SER A 351 -19.40 -3.52 9.09
C SER A 351 -18.22 -3.89 9.95
N ILE A 352 -18.30 -5.06 10.57
CA ILE A 352 -17.24 -5.64 11.39
C ILE A 352 -15.95 -5.83 10.55
N ARG A 353 -16.05 -5.95 9.22
CA ARG A 353 -14.89 -6.05 8.32
C ARG A 353 -14.84 -4.88 7.36
N ARG A 354 -13.69 -4.23 7.32
CA ARG A 354 -13.41 -3.06 6.48
C ARG A 354 -12.52 -3.42 5.29
N GLY A 355 -12.54 -2.57 4.26
CA GLY A 355 -11.70 -2.68 3.07
C GLY A 355 -12.29 -3.46 1.87
N SER A 356 -11.51 -3.44 0.77
CA SER A 356 -11.96 -3.85 -0.57
C SER A 356 -12.41 -5.31 -0.73
N HIS A 357 -11.89 -6.22 0.10
CA HIS A 357 -12.28 -7.63 0.04
C HIS A 357 -13.75 -7.85 0.43
N LEU A 358 -14.37 -6.90 1.14
CA LEU A 358 -15.79 -6.97 1.49
C LEU A 358 -16.66 -7.06 0.24
N PHE A 359 -16.49 -6.17 -0.73
CA PHE A 359 -17.23 -6.17 -2.00
C PHE A 359 -17.06 -7.46 -2.78
N ARG A 360 -15.84 -7.99 -2.78
CA ARG A 360 -15.53 -9.25 -3.46
C ARG A 360 -16.18 -10.46 -2.80
N HIS A 361 -16.27 -10.48 -1.46
CA HIS A 361 -17.03 -11.50 -0.76
C HIS A 361 -18.53 -11.34 -1.01
N THR A 362 -19.05 -10.11 -1.03
CA THR A 362 -20.45 -9.84 -1.39
C THR A 362 -20.80 -10.36 -2.77
N LEU A 363 -20.00 -10.02 -3.80
CA LEU A 363 -20.24 -10.50 -5.16
C LEU A 363 -20.27 -12.03 -5.23
N ALA A 364 -19.32 -12.69 -4.57
CA ALA A 364 -19.27 -14.16 -4.51
C ALA A 364 -20.52 -14.77 -3.87
N THR A 365 -20.94 -14.19 -2.74
CA THR A 365 -22.12 -14.65 -2.00
C THR A 365 -23.40 -14.42 -2.81
N ASP A 366 -23.52 -13.29 -3.49
CA ASP A 366 -24.68 -12.97 -4.32
C ASP A 366 -24.76 -13.90 -5.54
N MET A 367 -23.62 -14.17 -6.19
CA MET A 367 -23.56 -15.17 -7.27
C MET A 367 -23.98 -16.56 -6.80
N LEU A 368 -23.49 -17.00 -5.62
CA LEU A 368 -23.86 -18.30 -5.06
C LEU A 368 -25.37 -18.39 -4.80
N ARG A 369 -25.96 -17.34 -4.22
CA ARG A 369 -27.42 -17.25 -3.96
C ARG A 369 -28.26 -17.23 -5.24
N GLN A 370 -27.70 -16.76 -6.35
CA GLN A 370 -28.32 -16.79 -7.67
C GLN A 370 -28.11 -18.14 -8.39
N GLY A 371 -27.52 -19.13 -7.72
CA GLY A 371 -27.34 -20.48 -8.25
C GLY A 371 -26.02 -20.72 -8.97
N ALA A 372 -25.08 -19.76 -8.97
CA ALA A 372 -23.78 -19.98 -9.59
C ALA A 372 -22.97 -21.02 -8.81
N SER A 373 -22.29 -21.91 -9.53
CA SER A 373 -21.38 -22.89 -8.98
C SER A 373 -20.12 -22.24 -8.39
N LEU A 374 -19.46 -22.94 -7.45
CA LEU A 374 -18.16 -22.50 -6.93
C LEU A 374 -17.07 -22.44 -8.03
N SER A 375 -17.22 -23.18 -9.12
CA SER A 375 -16.32 -23.11 -10.27
C SER A 375 -16.48 -21.76 -10.99
N GLU A 376 -17.72 -21.37 -11.32
CA GLU A 376 -18.03 -20.09 -11.98
C GLU A 376 -17.61 -18.90 -11.12
N ILE A 377 -17.91 -18.95 -9.82
CA ILE A 377 -17.45 -17.93 -8.86
C ILE A 377 -15.91 -17.86 -8.85
N GLY A 378 -15.24 -19.02 -8.86
CA GLY A 378 -13.78 -19.09 -8.93
C GLY A 378 -13.20 -18.46 -10.19
N GLN A 379 -13.84 -18.66 -11.34
CA GLN A 379 -13.46 -18.08 -12.62
C GLN A 379 -13.68 -16.57 -12.64
N VAL A 380 -14.89 -16.09 -12.30
CA VAL A 380 -15.23 -14.65 -12.27
C VAL A 380 -14.31 -13.89 -11.32
N LEU A 381 -14.08 -14.44 -10.13
CA LEU A 381 -13.19 -13.83 -9.16
C LEU A 381 -11.71 -14.05 -9.51
N ARG A 382 -11.35 -14.96 -10.41
CA ARG A 382 -9.95 -15.26 -10.76
C ARG A 382 -9.19 -15.84 -9.56
N HIS A 383 -9.74 -16.90 -8.99
CA HIS A 383 -9.09 -17.72 -7.98
C HIS A 383 -8.17 -18.76 -8.62
N ARG A 384 -6.94 -18.83 -8.14
CA ARG A 384 -5.95 -19.80 -8.66
C ARG A 384 -6.25 -21.23 -8.23
N HIS A 385 -6.69 -21.39 -6.98
CA HIS A 385 -6.94 -22.70 -6.39
C HIS A 385 -8.41 -22.80 -5.99
N PRO A 386 -9.09 -23.91 -6.31
CA PRO A 386 -10.49 -24.14 -5.93
C PRO A 386 -10.72 -23.99 -4.42
N SER A 387 -9.74 -24.38 -3.60
CA SER A 387 -9.75 -24.22 -2.14
C SER A 387 -9.93 -22.76 -1.68
N THR A 388 -9.57 -21.78 -2.51
CA THR A 388 -9.81 -20.36 -2.21
C THR A 388 -11.29 -20.01 -2.32
N THR A 389 -12.02 -20.65 -3.25
CA THR A 389 -13.46 -20.44 -3.44
C THR A 389 -14.30 -21.24 -2.45
N MET A 390 -13.78 -22.37 -1.94
CA MET A 390 -14.47 -23.21 -0.93
C MET A 390 -14.86 -22.45 0.34
N ILE A 391 -14.25 -21.29 0.62
CA ILE A 391 -14.64 -20.42 1.73
C ILE A 391 -16.11 -20.00 1.65
N TYR A 392 -16.71 -19.98 0.44
CA TYR A 392 -18.09 -19.59 0.21
C TYR A 392 -19.07 -20.75 0.32
N ALA A 393 -18.62 -22.01 0.36
CA ALA A 393 -19.52 -23.17 0.50
C ALA A 393 -20.40 -23.11 1.76
N LYS A 394 -20.02 -22.29 2.74
CA LYS A 394 -20.69 -22.12 4.03
C LYS A 394 -21.53 -20.84 4.18
N VAL A 395 -21.68 -20.03 3.13
CA VAL A 395 -22.43 -18.76 3.22
C VAL A 395 -23.90 -18.90 2.84
N ASP A 396 -24.27 -19.95 2.09
CA ASP A 396 -25.65 -20.22 1.69
C ASP A 396 -26.31 -21.23 2.63
N VAL A 397 -26.79 -20.73 3.78
CA VAL A 397 -27.51 -21.54 4.77
C VAL A 397 -28.80 -22.13 4.18
N GLY A 398 -29.43 -21.45 3.21
CA GLY A 398 -30.66 -21.92 2.57
C GLY A 398 -30.41 -23.20 1.77
N ALA A 399 -29.42 -23.17 0.88
CA ALA A 399 -29.02 -24.35 0.11
C ALA A 399 -28.49 -25.47 1.03
N LEU A 400 -27.72 -25.14 2.06
CA LEU A 400 -27.19 -26.12 3.01
C LEU A 400 -28.27 -26.84 3.83
N ARG A 401 -29.39 -26.17 4.14
CA ARG A 401 -30.52 -26.80 4.85
C ARG A 401 -31.13 -27.96 4.07
N LEU A 402 -31.13 -27.91 2.74
CA LEU A 402 -31.63 -29.00 1.90
C LEU A 402 -30.74 -30.25 1.96
N LEU A 403 -29.47 -30.09 2.36
CA LEU A 403 -28.52 -31.18 2.53
C LEU A 403 -28.48 -31.72 3.97
N ALA A 404 -29.19 -31.07 4.90
CA ALA A 404 -29.23 -31.52 6.28
C ALA A 404 -30.03 -32.83 6.37
N LEU A 405 -29.41 -33.85 6.98
CA LEU A 405 -30.10 -35.09 7.29
C LEU A 405 -31.18 -34.85 8.36
N PRO A 406 -32.29 -35.63 8.36
CA PRO A 406 -33.27 -35.58 9.43
C PRO A 406 -32.59 -35.75 10.79
N TRP A 407 -32.99 -34.95 11.78
CA TRP A 407 -32.48 -35.13 13.13
C TRP A 407 -32.88 -36.51 13.66
N PRO A 408 -31.94 -37.38 14.05
CA PRO A 408 -32.24 -38.77 14.39
C PRO A 408 -33.05 -38.94 15.70
N GLY A 409 -33.27 -37.88 16.47
CA GLY A 409 -33.94 -37.93 17.79
C GLY A 409 -35.35 -37.33 17.86
N GLY A 410 -36.04 -37.12 16.74
CA GLY A 410 -37.38 -36.49 16.71
C GLY A 410 -38.55 -37.47 16.72
N GLY A 411 -38.70 -38.28 17.77
CA GLY A 411 -39.99 -38.93 18.11
C GLY A 411 -40.91 -37.92 18.80
N ARG A 412 -42.21 -37.97 18.48
CA ARG A 412 -43.25 -37.10 19.06
C ARG A 412 -43.36 -37.21 20.57
#